data_AF-A0A1X7HBT8-F1
#
_entry.id   AF-A0A1X7HBT8-F1
#
_cell.length_a   1.000
_cell.length_b   1.000
_cell.length_c   1.000
_cell.angle_alpha   90.00
_cell.angle_beta   90.00
_cell.angle_gamma   90.00
#
_symmetry.space_group_name_H-M   'P 1'
#
loop_
_entity.id
_entity.type
_entity.pdbx_description
1 polymer ?
#
loop_
_entity_poly.entity_id
_entity_poly.type
_entity_poly.pdbx_seq_one_letter_code
_entity_poly.pdbx_strand_id
1 'polypeptide(L)' 'MTASVLRLPVRRRLRIARPLTPVQTIGGVVADLEALPQHPAPAEIRAIAGRLTTLADRLEGGASA' A
#
# COMPACT_ATOMS: atom_id res chain seq x y z
N MET A 1 25.86 11.29 13.37
CA MET A 1 24.99 10.74 12.31
C MET A 1 24.59 11.89 11.40
N THR A 2 25.24 12.04 10.24
CA THR A 2 25.02 13.16 9.30
C THR A 2 24.00 12.73 8.24
N ALA A 3 22.84 13.38 8.22
CA ALA A 3 21.84 13.17 7.18
C ALA A 3 22.26 13.88 5.89
N SER A 4 22.30 13.16 4.76
CA SER A 4 22.57 13.74 3.45
C SER A 4 21.36 14.54 2.96
N VAL A 5 21.56 15.84 2.70
CA VAL A 5 20.54 16.75 2.15
C VAL A 5 20.67 16.77 0.63
N LEU A 6 19.70 16.20 -0.07
CA LEU A 6 19.62 16.21 -1.53
C LEU A 6 18.98 17.54 -2.00
N ARG A 7 19.73 18.38 -2.73
CA ARG A 7 19.22 19.62 -3.33
C ARG A 7 18.62 19.32 -4.71
N LEU A 8 17.30 19.45 -4.83
CA LEU A 8 16.57 19.18 -6.07
C LEU A 8 16.33 20.50 -6.84
N PRO A 9 16.53 20.53 -8.17
CA PRO A 9 16.36 21.74 -8.97
C PRO A 9 14.90 22.20 -8.96
N VAL A 10 14.72 23.51 -8.73
CA VAL A 10 13.51 24.23 -8.27
C VAL A 10 12.29 24.19 -9.22
N ARG A 11 12.26 23.30 -10.24
CA ARG A 11 11.14 23.21 -11.19
C ARG A 11 10.58 21.81 -11.45
N ARG A 12 11.04 20.76 -10.75
CA ARG A 12 10.31 19.49 -10.70
C ARG A 12 9.47 19.48 -9.42
N ARG A 13 8.14 19.50 -9.57
CA ARG A 13 7.24 19.18 -8.45
C ARG A 13 7.57 17.75 -8.03
N LEU A 14 8.31 17.58 -6.94
CA LEU A 14 8.40 16.28 -6.29
C LEU A 14 7.00 15.92 -5.84
N ARG A 15 6.39 15.00 -6.58
CA ARG A 15 5.18 14.33 -6.13
C ARG A 15 5.63 13.36 -5.06
N ILE A 16 5.77 13.86 -3.83
CA ILE A 16 6.04 13.03 -2.66
C ILE A 16 4.86 12.07 -2.57
N ALA A 17 5.10 10.79 -2.87
CA ALA A 17 4.10 9.76 -2.67
C ALA A 17 3.71 9.78 -1.20
N ARG A 18 2.41 9.92 -0.90
CA ARG A 18 1.96 9.78 0.49
C ARG A 18 2.28 8.35 0.94
N PRO A 19 2.90 8.18 2.12
CA PRO A 19 3.17 6.84 2.63
C PRO A 19 1.86 6.08 2.78
N LEU A 20 1.88 4.79 2.41
CA LEU A 20 0.77 3.90 2.65
C LEU A 20 0.53 3.79 4.16
N THR A 21 -0.73 3.83 4.56
CA THR A 21 -1.11 3.48 5.94
C THR A 21 -0.93 1.97 6.15
N PRO A 22 -0.72 1.48 7.38
CA PRO A 22 -0.50 0.05 7.66
C PRO A 22 -1.58 -0.86 7.03
N VAL A 23 -2.84 -0.43 7.06
CA VAL A 23 -4.00 -1.15 6.47
C VAL A 23 -3.92 -1.26 4.93
N GLN A 24 -3.17 -0.37 4.29
CA GLN A 24 -2.95 -0.36 2.84
C GLN A 24 -1.70 -1.16 2.43
N THR A 25 -1.01 -1.79 3.36
CA THR A 25 0.16 -2.62 3.08
C THR A 25 -0.21 -4.10 3.01
N ILE A 26 0.70 -4.93 2.48
CA ILE A 26 0.57 -6.38 2.50
C ILE A 26 0.40 -6.87 3.95
N GLY A 27 1.15 -6.31 4.90
CA GLY A 27 1.04 -6.65 6.32
C GLY A 27 -0.34 -6.39 6.89
N GLY A 28 -1.00 -5.29 6.48
CA GLY A 28 -2.38 -4.99 6.88
C GLY A 28 -3.39 -5.99 6.30
N VAL A 29 -3.20 -6.44 5.05
CA VAL A 29 -4.04 -7.50 4.47
C VAL A 29 -3.86 -8.83 5.20
N VAL A 30 -2.62 -9.22 5.49
CA VAL A 30 -2.33 -10.47 6.23
C VAL A 30 -2.96 -10.42 7.62
N ALA A 31 -2.83 -9.31 8.34
CA ALA A 31 -3.46 -9.14 9.64
C ALA A 31 -4.99 -9.29 9.58
N ASP A 32 -5.63 -8.77 8.53
CA ASP A 32 -7.08 -8.91 8.36
C ASP A 32 -7.50 -10.34 8.00
N LEU A 33 -6.66 -11.08 7.27
CA LEU A 33 -6.88 -12.52 7.02
C LEU A 33 -6.74 -13.35 8.29
N GLU A 34 -5.76 -13.03 9.14
CA GLU A 34 -5.55 -13.69 10.44
C GLU A 34 -6.70 -13.39 11.42
N ALA A 35 -7.32 -12.22 11.32
CA ALA A 35 -8.45 -11.81 12.15
C ALA A 35 -9.81 -12.36 11.67
N LEU A 36 -9.86 -13.05 10.52
CA LEU A 36 -11.12 -13.59 10.01
C LEU A 36 -11.67 -14.68 10.96
N PRO A 37 -13.00 -14.70 11.20
CA PRO A 37 -13.62 -15.79 11.92
C PRO A 37 -13.50 -17.10 11.12
N GLN A 38 -13.63 -18.24 11.79
CA GLN A 38 -13.57 -19.58 11.16
C GLN A 38 -14.55 -19.76 9.99
N HIS A 39 -15.69 -19.07 10.03
CA HIS A 39 -16.68 -19.02 8.96
C HIS A 39 -16.90 -17.57 8.53
N PRO A 40 -15.99 -17.02 7.71
CA PRO A 40 -16.08 -15.64 7.27
C PRO A 40 -17.23 -15.45 6.27
N ALA A 41 -17.87 -14.30 6.33
CA ALA A 41 -18.91 -13.98 5.37
C ALA A 41 -18.28 -13.81 3.97
N PRO A 42 -18.95 -14.25 2.90
CA PRO A 42 -18.44 -14.06 1.53
C PRO A 42 -18.18 -12.59 1.17
N ALA A 43 -18.81 -11.64 1.86
CA ALA A 43 -18.55 -10.21 1.70
C ALA A 43 -17.18 -9.79 2.25
N GLU A 44 -16.74 -10.35 3.37
CA GLU A 44 -15.45 -10.05 4.01
C GLU A 44 -14.28 -10.54 3.15
N ILE A 45 -14.38 -11.77 2.65
CA ILE A 45 -13.40 -12.36 1.72
C ILE A 45 -13.26 -11.47 0.47
N ARG A 46 -14.40 -11.03 -0.11
CA ARG A 46 -14.40 -10.16 -1.29
C ARG A 46 -13.79 -8.79 -1.01
N ALA A 47 -14.02 -8.21 0.17
CA ALA A 47 -13.43 -6.94 0.56
C ALA A 47 -11.89 -7.03 0.68
N ILE A 48 -11.39 -8.11 1.28
CA ILE A 48 -9.95 -8.36 1.40
C ILE A 48 -9.32 -8.61 0.02
N ALA A 49 -9.98 -9.41 -0.82
CA ALA A 49 -9.53 -9.67 -2.18
C ALA A 49 -9.46 -8.38 -3.02
N GLY A 50 -10.47 -7.52 -2.96
CA GLY A 50 -10.47 -6.25 -3.68
C GLY A 50 -9.34 -5.30 -3.25
N ARG A 51 -8.99 -5.31 -1.96
CA ARG A 51 -7.83 -4.57 -1.46
C ARG A 51 -6.50 -5.14 -1.94
N LEU A 52 -6.37 -6.46 -2.00
CA LEU A 52 -5.19 -7.12 -2.57
C LEU A 52 -4.99 -6.74 -4.03
N THR A 53 -6.04 -6.77 -4.84
CA THR A 53 -5.98 -6.33 -6.24
C THR A 53 -5.57 -4.87 -6.35
N THR A 54 -6.20 -3.98 -5.57
CA THR A 54 -5.83 -2.55 -5.56
C THR A 54 -4.37 -2.32 -5.17
N LEU A 55 -3.84 -3.13 -4.25
CA LEU A 55 -2.44 -3.07 -3.84
C LEU A 55 -1.52 -3.59 -4.95
N ALA A 56 -1.87 -4.70 -5.60
CA ALA A 56 -1.13 -5.23 -6.74
C ALA A 56 -1.06 -4.21 -7.88
N ASP A 57 -2.20 -3.64 -8.29
CA ASP A 57 -2.28 -2.61 -9.33
C ASP A 57 -1.38 -1.40 -9.04
N ARG A 58 -1.30 -0.98 -7.77
CA ARG A 58 -0.44 0.12 -7.35
C ARG A 58 1.05 -0.23 -7.41
N LEU A 59 1.40 -1.46 -7.06
CA LEU A 59 2.79 -1.93 -7.12
C LEU A 59 3.24 -2.11 -8.58
N GLU A 60 2.36 -2.64 -9.44
CA GLU A 60 2.62 -2.79 -10.87
C GLU A 60 2.67 -1.43 -11.59
N GLY A 61 1.70 -0.55 -11.34
CA GLY A 61 1.66 0.81 -11.90
C GLY A 61 2.75 1.74 -11.37
N GLY A 62 3.28 1.46 -10.17
CA GLY A 62 4.43 2.15 -9.58
C GLY A 62 5.79 1.68 -10.12
N ALA A 63 5.86 0.50 -10.75
CA ALA A 63 7.09 -0.05 -11.33
C ALA A 63 7.43 0.49 -12.73
N SER A 64 6.52 1.29 -13.33
CA SER A 64 6.65 1.80 -14.70
C SER A 64 6.99 3.31 -14.79
N ALA A 65 7.59 3.92 -13.77
CA ALA A 65 7.92 5.35 -13.74
C ALA A 65 9.37 5.64 -13.33
#